data_AF-A0A7X8SU81-F1
#
_entry.id   AF-A0A7X8SU81-F1
#
_cell.length_a   1.000
_cell.length_b   1.000
_cell.length_c   1.000
_cell.angle_alpha   90.00
_cell.angle_beta   90.00
_cell.angle_gamma   90.00
#
_symmetry.space_group_name_H-M   'P 1'
#
loop_
_entity.id
_entity.type
_entity.pdbx_description
1 polymer ?
#
loop_
_entity_poly.entity_id
_entity_poly.type
_entity_poly.pdbx_seq_one_letter_code
_entity_poly.pdbx_strand_id
1 'polypeptide(L)'
;MSSTSVLNDIPGGKSLLEWFGRIPRFHDAKLLEISFSGSGAGLLRIHAWNMTDQVDAKGYFVLDKHAIVTLILEGVSAISCTDFDMVPGIIFDLEITKTDQSFRIE
;
A
#
# COMPACT_ATOMS: atom_id res chain seq x y z
N MET A 1 -0.89 -7.24 23.08
CA MET A 1 -0.10 -8.18 22.26
C MET A 1 0.58 -7.35 21.18
N SER A 2 1.90 -7.42 21.04
CA SER A 2 2.60 -6.71 19.97
C SER A 2 2.17 -7.36 18.65
N SER A 3 1.25 -6.70 17.93
CA SER A 3 0.82 -7.12 16.61
C SER A 3 1.98 -6.87 15.65
N THR A 4 2.86 -7.86 15.48
CA THR A 4 3.90 -7.82 14.46
C THR A 4 3.22 -7.59 13.11
N SER A 5 3.53 -6.48 12.44
CA SER A 5 2.98 -6.18 11.13
C SER A 5 3.41 -7.25 10.13
N VAL A 6 2.46 -7.69 9.28
CA VAL A 6 2.71 -8.57 8.13
C VAL A 6 3.84 -8.06 7.22
N LEU A 7 4.06 -6.74 7.20
CA LEU A 7 5.13 -6.11 6.44
C LEU A 7 6.53 -6.56 6.87
N ASN A 8 6.72 -7.03 8.12
CA ASN A 8 8.01 -7.57 8.54
C ASN A 8 8.39 -8.86 7.79
N ASP A 9 7.40 -9.57 7.24
CA ASP A 9 7.61 -10.79 6.48
C ASP A 9 7.85 -10.52 4.98
N ILE A 10 7.77 -9.25 4.56
CA ILE A 10 7.91 -8.83 3.15
C ILE A 10 9.25 -8.11 2.98
N PRO A 11 10.07 -8.48 1.97
CA PRO A 11 11.29 -7.76 1.66
C PRO A 11 11.06 -6.25 1.51
N GLY A 12 11.88 -5.45 2.21
CA GLY A 12 11.74 -3.98 2.25
C GLY A 12 10.69 -3.45 3.23
N GLY A 13 9.83 -4.30 3.80
CA GLY A 13 8.77 -3.85 4.71
C GLY A 13 9.29 -3.30 6.04
N LYS A 14 10.44 -3.78 6.55
CA LYS A 14 11.09 -3.16 7.72
C LYS A 14 11.51 -1.71 7.43
N SER A 15 12.15 -1.44 6.30
CA SER A 15 12.53 -0.09 5.88
C SER A 15 11.31 0.81 5.72
N LEU A 16 10.21 0.26 5.20
CA LEU A 16 8.93 0.97 5.08
C LEU A 16 8.37 1.36 6.44
N LEU A 17 8.33 0.42 7.40
CA LEU A 17 7.88 0.67 8.77
C LEU A 17 8.75 1.71 9.48
N GLU A 18 10.07 1.65 9.32
CA GLU A 18 11.02 2.62 9.87
C GLU A 18 10.81 4.02 9.27
N TRP A 19 10.62 4.12 7.94
CA TRP A 19 10.35 5.39 7.27
C TRP A 19 9.09 6.06 7.81
N PHE A 20 7.96 5.33 7.85
CA PHE A 20 6.71 5.86 8.35
C PHE A 20 6.67 6.03 9.88
N GLY A 21 7.45 5.24 10.63
CA GLY A 21 7.44 5.19 12.10
C GLY A 21 6.19 4.53 12.68
N ARG A 22 5.38 3.88 11.83
CA ARG A 22 4.11 3.20 12.14
C ARG A 22 3.75 2.23 11.02
N ILE A 23 2.75 1.39 11.26
CA ILE A 23 2.14 0.56 10.21
C ILE A 23 1.34 1.49 9.27
N PRO A 24 1.73 1.65 8.00
CA PRO A 24 0.97 2.43 7.04
C PRO A 24 -0.35 1.71 6.74
N ARG A 25 -1.47 2.44 6.81
CA ARG A 25 -2.80 1.91 6.44
C ARG A 25 -3.14 2.10 4.96
N PHE A 26 -2.39 2.95 4.26
CA PHE A 26 -2.68 3.38 2.89
C PHE A 26 -4.07 4.00 2.63
N HIS A 27 -4.93 4.14 3.65
CA HIS A 27 -6.13 4.98 3.60
C HIS A 27 -5.78 6.40 3.10
N ASP A 28 -6.55 6.89 2.14
CA ASP A 28 -6.36 8.14 1.39
C ASP A 28 -5.09 8.21 0.52
N ALA A 29 -4.30 7.14 0.46
CA ALA A 29 -3.16 7.09 -0.44
C ALA A 29 -3.63 7.04 -1.89
N LYS A 30 -2.79 7.52 -2.80
CA LYS A 30 -3.09 7.51 -4.23
C LYS A 30 -2.53 6.24 -4.87
N LEU A 31 -3.41 5.40 -5.41
CA LEU A 31 -3.02 4.33 -6.33
C LEU A 31 -2.63 4.97 -7.66
N LEU A 32 -1.34 4.91 -7.99
CA LEU A 32 -0.79 5.48 -9.22
C LEU A 32 -0.84 4.50 -10.38
N GLU A 33 -0.62 3.22 -10.08
CA GLU A 33 -0.53 2.16 -11.08
C GLU A 33 -0.94 0.84 -10.45
N ILE A 34 -1.67 0.04 -11.22
CA ILE A 34 -1.82 -1.39 -11.02
C ILE A 34 -1.57 -2.03 -12.38
N SER A 35 -0.63 -2.97 -12.44
CA SER A 35 -0.30 -3.65 -13.69
C SER A 35 -0.02 -5.11 -13.44
N PHE A 36 -0.47 -5.94 -14.38
CA PHE A 36 -0.22 -7.37 -14.40
C PHE A 36 0.31 -7.75 -15.77
N SER A 37 1.28 -8.65 -15.77
CA SER A 37 1.92 -9.18 -16.97
C SER A 37 1.82 -10.71 -16.97
N GLY A 38 2.30 -11.35 -18.04
CA GLY A 38 2.34 -12.81 -18.12
C GLY A 38 3.07 -13.45 -16.93
N SER A 39 2.79 -14.73 -16.70
CA SER A 39 3.47 -15.55 -15.66
C SER A 39 3.18 -15.12 -14.22
N GLY A 40 2.07 -14.40 -13.97
CA GLY A 40 1.66 -14.01 -12.62
C GLY A 40 2.53 -12.90 -11.99
N ALA A 41 3.30 -12.16 -12.80
CA ALA A 41 4.03 -10.99 -12.34
C ALA A 41 3.12 -9.75 -12.39
N GLY A 42 3.07 -8.99 -11.31
CA GLY A 42 2.31 -7.74 -11.24
C GLY A 42 2.94 -6.74 -10.29
N LEU A 43 2.39 -5.54 -10.26
CA LEU A 43 2.79 -4.52 -9.31
C LEU A 43 1.65 -3.55 -8.98
N LEU A 44 1.75 -2.94 -7.79
CA LEU A 44 0.98 -1.76 -7.41
C LEU A 44 1.95 -0.64 -7.03
N ARG A 45 1.75 0.56 -7.58
CA ARG A 45 2.47 1.78 -7.15
C ARG A 45 1.53 2.68 -6.37
N ILE A 46 1.88 2.95 -5.12
CA ILE A 46 1.05 3.71 -4.19
C ILE A 46 1.85 4.91 -3.70
N HIS A 47 1.34 6.11 -3.91
CA HIS A 47 1.86 7.31 -3.24
C HIS A 47 1.16 7.47 -1.90
N ALA A 48 1.93 7.27 -0.82
CA ALA A 48 1.45 7.32 0.55
C ALA A 48 2.25 8.35 1.37
N TRP A 49 1.66 8.77 2.49
CA TRP A 49 2.19 9.75 3.41
C TRP A 49 1.64 9.49 4.82
N ASN A 50 2.21 10.14 5.83
CA ASN A 50 1.55 10.31 7.11
C ASN A 50 0.72 11.58 7.09
N MET A 51 -0.55 11.46 7.48
CA MET A 51 -1.39 12.61 7.79
C MET A 51 -1.10 13.02 9.23
N THR A 52 -0.71 14.28 9.45
CA THR A 52 -0.47 14.82 10.80
C THR A 52 -1.77 15.39 11.39
N ASP A 53 -1.73 15.78 12.65
CA ASP A 53 -2.82 16.49 13.33
C ASP A 53 -2.80 18.02 13.09
N GLN A 54 -1.81 18.52 12.34
CA GLN A 54 -1.67 19.93 12.00
C GLN A 54 -2.42 20.25 10.72
N VAL A 55 -2.97 21.46 10.65
CA VAL A 55 -3.58 22.00 9.43
C VAL A 55 -2.78 23.19 8.91
N ASP A 56 -2.69 23.31 7.58
CA ASP A 56 -2.07 24.44 6.93
C ASP A 56 -2.99 25.68 6.96
N ALA A 57 -2.51 26.82 6.44
CA ALA A 57 -3.27 28.06 6.41
C ALA A 57 -4.57 28.00 5.56
N LYS A 58 -4.75 26.95 4.75
CA LYS A 58 -5.95 26.71 3.94
C LYS A 58 -6.90 25.70 4.60
N GLY A 59 -6.52 25.15 5.76
CA GLY A 59 -7.31 24.17 6.51
C GLY A 59 -7.10 22.72 6.05
N TYR A 60 -6.08 22.42 5.26
CA TYR A 60 -5.74 21.04 4.88
C TYR A 60 -4.79 20.42 5.88
N PHE A 61 -4.96 19.13 6.19
CA PHE A 61 -3.98 18.42 7.01
C PHE A 61 -2.59 18.46 6.37
N VAL A 62 -1.59 18.78 7.19
CA VAL A 62 -0.18 18.72 6.76
C VAL A 62 0.20 17.26 6.63
N LEU A 63 0.77 16.91 5.47
CA LEU A 63 1.22 15.57 5.15
C LEU A 63 2.75 15.53 5.24
N ASP A 64 3.31 14.47 5.82
CA ASP A 64 4.75 14.26 5.88
C ASP A 64 5.15 12.85 5.44
N LYS A 65 6.47 12.62 5.34
CA LYS A 65 7.05 11.30 5.03
C LYS A 65 6.47 10.66 3.76
N HIS A 66 6.27 11.47 2.73
CA HIS A 66 5.84 11.00 1.41
C HIS A 66 6.76 9.90 0.88
N ALA A 67 6.18 8.83 0.35
CA ALA A 67 6.90 7.76 -0.33
C ALA A 67 6.05 7.17 -1.47
N ILE A 68 6.73 6.75 -2.54
CA ILE A 68 6.14 5.84 -3.53
C ILE A 68 6.48 4.42 -3.11
N VAL A 69 5.48 3.70 -2.62
CA VAL A 69 5.58 2.29 -2.25
C VAL A 69 5.24 1.46 -3.48
N THR A 70 6.16 0.59 -3.90
CA THR A 70 5.91 -0.36 -4.97
C THR A 70 5.78 -1.75 -4.38
N LEU A 71 4.59 -2.32 -4.44
CA LEU A 71 4.37 -3.74 -4.13
C LEU A 71 4.67 -4.53 -5.39
N ILE A 72 5.73 -5.34 -5.37
CA ILE A 72 6.07 -6.26 -6.46
C ILE A 72 5.38 -7.59 -6.15
N LEU A 73 4.58 -8.07 -7.08
CA LEU A 73 3.80 -9.30 -6.95
C LEU A 73 4.39 -10.36 -7.86
N GLU A 74 4.65 -11.54 -7.29
CA GLU A 74 5.13 -12.71 -8.02
C GLU A 74 4.19 -13.88 -7.78
N GLY A 75 3.95 -14.70 -8.81
CA GLY A 75 3.12 -15.89 -8.69
C GLY A 75 1.63 -15.59 -8.43
N VAL A 76 1.12 -14.45 -8.90
CA VAL A 76 -0.30 -14.10 -8.77
C VAL A 76 -1.16 -15.16 -9.44
N SER A 77 -1.95 -15.88 -8.65
CA SER A 77 -2.78 -17.00 -9.10
C SER A 77 -4.21 -16.60 -9.47
N ALA A 78 -4.71 -15.48 -8.93
CA ALA A 78 -6.06 -14.98 -9.17
C ALA A 78 -6.09 -13.47 -9.00
N ILE A 79 -6.91 -12.81 -9.83
CA ILE A 79 -7.18 -11.37 -9.75
C ILE A 79 -8.70 -11.20 -9.80
N SER A 80 -9.25 -10.47 -8.84
CA SER A 80 -10.62 -9.99 -8.89
C SER A 80 -10.56 -8.48 -8.80
N CYS A 81 -10.91 -7.79 -9.89
CA CYS A 81 -10.90 -6.34 -9.93
C CYS A 81 -12.06 -5.86 -10.80
N THR A 82 -12.87 -4.97 -10.23
CA THR A 82 -13.95 -4.28 -10.90
C THR A 82 -13.60 -2.80 -11.00
N ASP A 83 -14.18 -2.10 -11.99
CA ASP A 83 -13.98 -0.66 -12.17
C ASP A 83 -12.49 -0.26 -12.32
N PHE A 84 -11.74 -1.08 -13.05
CA PHE A 84 -10.30 -0.94 -13.24
C PHE A 84 -9.90 0.38 -13.94
N ASP A 85 -10.83 1.01 -14.65
CA ASP A 85 -10.66 2.30 -15.32
C ASP A 85 -10.60 3.49 -14.35
N MET A 86 -10.86 3.28 -13.06
CA MET A 86 -10.73 4.31 -12.02
C MET A 86 -9.27 4.64 -11.64
N VAL A 87 -8.27 3.98 -12.23
CA VAL A 87 -6.85 4.19 -11.91
C VAL A 87 -6.28 5.32 -12.77
N PRO A 88 -5.63 6.36 -12.19
CA PRO A 88 -5.26 6.48 -10.77
C PRO A 88 -6.42 6.86 -9.86
N GLY A 89 -6.47 6.23 -8.68
CA GLY A 89 -7.58 6.37 -7.72
C GLY A 89 -7.11 6.63 -6.28
N ILE A 90 -8.07 6.86 -5.38
CA ILE A 90 -7.83 6.96 -3.94
C ILE A 90 -8.15 5.61 -3.31
N ILE A 91 -7.23 5.13 -2.47
CA ILE A 91 -7.40 3.90 -1.70
C ILE A 91 -8.28 4.21 -0.49
N PHE A 92 -9.44 3.53 -0.42
CA PHE A 92 -10.29 3.58 0.76
C PHE A 92 -9.67 2.73 1.88
N ASP A 93 -9.41 1.45 1.61
CA ASP A 93 -8.70 0.56 2.51
C ASP A 93 -7.72 -0.30 1.71
N LEU A 94 -6.66 -0.77 2.37
CA LEU A 94 -5.75 -1.75 1.80
C LEU A 94 -5.29 -2.69 2.90
N GLU A 95 -5.62 -3.96 2.75
CA GLU A 95 -5.21 -5.02 3.66
C GLU A 95 -4.25 -5.98 2.97
N ILE A 96 -3.19 -6.35 3.70
CA ILE A 96 -2.28 -7.42 3.28
C ILE A 96 -2.41 -8.52 4.33
N THR A 97 -2.91 -9.68 3.91
CA THR A 97 -3.05 -10.85 4.79
C THR A 97 -2.09 -11.93 4.34
N LYS A 98 -1.31 -12.47 5.28
CA LYS A 98 -0.49 -13.66 5.05
C LYS A 98 -1.36 -14.91 5.19
N THR A 99 -1.33 -15.78 4.20
CA THR A 99 -1.93 -17.13 4.26
C THR A 99 -0.82 -18.16 4.45
N ASP A 100 -1.17 -19.45 4.50
CA ASP A 100 -0.21 -20.54 4.74
C ASP A 100 0.95 -20.58 3.73
N GLN A 101 0.72 -20.11 2.49
CA GLN A 101 1.70 -20.18 1.39
C GLN A 101 1.85 -18.90 0.56
N SER A 102 1.00 -17.90 0.77
CA SER A 102 0.95 -16.71 -0.08
C SER A 102 0.50 -15.46 0.68
N PHE A 103 0.39 -14.34 -0.03
CA PHE A 103 -0.24 -13.13 0.47
C PHE A 103 -1.52 -12.85 -0.31
N ARG A 104 -2.53 -12.34 0.38
CA ARG A 104 -3.73 -11.76 -0.21
C ARG A 104 -3.67 -10.24 -0.01
N ILE A 105 -3.99 -9.50 -1.07
CA ILE A 105 -4.05 -8.04 -1.06
C ILE A 105 -5.45 -7.64 -1.52
N GLU A 106 -6.13 -6.82 -0.72
CA GLU A 106 -7.50 -6.35 -0.98
C GLU A 106 -7.65 -4.87 -0.67
#